data_AF-A0A7W0F1D5-F1
#
_entry.id   AF-A0A7W0F1D5-F1
#
_cell.length_a   1.000
_cell.length_b   1.000
_cell.length_c   1.000
_cell.angle_alpha   90.00
_cell.angle_beta   90.00
_cell.angle_gamma   90.00
#
_symmetry.space_group_name_H-M   'P 1'
#
loop_
_entity.id
_entity.type
_entity.pdbx_description
1 polymer ?
#
loop_
_entity_poly.entity_id
_entity_poly.type
_entity_poly.pdbx_seq_one_letter_code
_entity_poly.pdbx_strand_id
1 'polypeptide(L)'
;METKLTLRIDEKIIGYAKIYAKKNKTSVSKMVSNYLDMVTQLDEKKRHVSAAVKELSGIIPPDADTTELISEYHSYLQEKHK
;
A
#
# COMPACT_ATOMS: atom_id res chain seq x y z
N MET A 1 -10.94 7.29 21.84
CA MET A 1 -10.10 7.36 23.06
C MET A 1 -8.68 7.06 22.65
N GLU A 2 -7.69 7.86 23.06
CA GLU A 2 -6.28 7.59 22.77
C GLU A 2 -5.62 6.90 23.98
N THR A 3 -4.88 5.82 23.72
CA THR A 3 -4.13 5.09 24.74
C THR A 3 -2.67 4.98 24.34
N LYS A 4 -1.76 4.93 25.32
CA LYS A 4 -0.32 4.80 25.09
C LYS A 4 0.06 3.32 25.11
N LEU A 5 0.56 2.82 23.99
CA LEU A 5 1.17 1.49 23.88
C LEU A 5 2.70 1.62 24.01
N THR A 6 3.29 0.91 24.97
CA THR A 6 4.76 0.83 25.14
C THR A 6 5.26 -0.52 24.65
N LEU A 7 6.15 -0.51 23.67
CA LEU A 7 6.71 -1.72 23.04
C LEU A 7 8.22 -1.78 23.28
N ARG A 8 8.73 -3.00 23.47
CA ARG A 8 10.17 -3.27 23.38
C ARG A 8 10.49 -3.62 21.93
N ILE A 9 11.35 -2.83 21.29
CA ILE A 9 11.77 -2.98 19.90
C ILE A 9 13.29 -2.83 19.86
N ASP A 10 13.93 -3.56 18.96
CA ASP A 10 15.36 -3.43 18.68
C ASP A 10 15.74 -2.00 18.27
N GLU A 11 16.86 -1.50 18.80
CA GLU A 11 17.30 -0.12 18.60
C GLU A 11 17.54 0.22 17.10
N LYS A 12 18.08 -0.73 16.34
CA LYS A 12 18.33 -0.54 14.90
C LYS A 12 17.00 -0.42 14.15
N ILE A 13 16.03 -1.27 14.50
CA ILE A 13 14.71 -1.26 13.87
C ILE A 13 14.01 0.09 14.11
N ILE A 14 13.99 0.59 15.35
CA ILE A 14 13.35 1.89 15.64
C ILE A 14 14.11 3.05 14.96
N GLY A 15 15.43 2.93 14.80
CA GLY A 15 16.25 3.86 14.03
C GLY A 15 15.80 3.97 12.58
N TYR A 16 15.68 2.84 11.88
CA TYR A 16 15.19 2.79 10.49
C TYR A 16 13.77 3.32 10.37
N ALA A 17 12.88 2.96 11.30
CA ALA A 17 11.50 3.44 11.30
C ALA A 17 11.41 4.97 11.42
N LYS A 18 12.25 5.59 12.28
CA LYS A 18 12.31 7.06 12.42
C LYS A 18 12.81 7.75 11.15
N ILE A 19 13.83 7.20 10.49
CA ILE A 19 14.35 7.73 9.21
C ILE A 19 13.26 7.70 8.14
N TYR A 20 12.59 6.55 8.01
CA TYR A 20 11.48 6.40 7.07
C TYR A 20 10.34 7.37 7.38
N ALA A 21 9.94 7.49 8.65
CA ALA A 21 8.86 8.38 9.07
C ALA A 21 9.18 9.84 8.71
N LYS A 22 10.42 10.29 8.97
CA LYS A 22 10.88 11.64 8.60
C LYS A 22 10.84 11.87 7.09
N LYS A 23 11.34 10.92 6.30
CA LYS A 23 11.33 11.00 4.82
C LYS A 23 9.91 11.14 4.27
N ASN A 24 8.95 10.46 4.88
CA ASN A 24 7.54 10.43 4.46
C ASN A 24 6.65 11.43 5.22
N LYS A 25 7.24 12.39 5.94
CA LYS A 25 6.51 13.43 6.72
C LYS A 25 5.43 12.85 7.64
N THR A 26 5.71 11.71 8.27
CA THR A 26 4.82 11.02 9.21
C THR A 26 5.54 10.73 10.54
N SER A 27 4.84 10.12 11.50
CA SER A 27 5.40 9.68 12.78
C SER A 27 5.34 8.16 12.92
N VAL A 28 6.27 7.60 13.70
CA VAL A 28 6.27 6.16 14.00
C VAL A 28 4.96 5.74 14.69
N SER A 29 4.44 6.55 15.61
CA SER A 29 3.16 6.29 16.25
C SER A 29 2.01 6.20 15.25
N LYS A 30 1.97 7.11 14.26
CA LYS A 30 0.94 7.09 13.21
C LYS A 30 1.09 5.88 12.29
N MET A 31 2.33 5.51 11.94
CA MET A 31 2.60 4.30 11.15
C MET A 31 2.11 3.03 11.86
N VAL A 32 2.44 2.87 13.16
CA VAL A 32 2.02 1.71 13.94
C VAL A 32 0.51 1.70 14.14
N SER A 33 -0.09 2.85 14.43
CA SER A 33 -1.55 2.97 14.57
C SER A 33 -2.27 2.56 13.30
N ASN A 34 -1.83 3.05 12.13
CA ASN A 34 -2.43 2.68 10.85
C ASN A 34 -2.27 1.19 10.54
N TYR A 35 -1.12 0.60 10.89
CA TYR A 35 -0.90 -0.83 10.70
C TYR A 35 -1.83 -1.66 11.58
N LEU A 36 -1.92 -1.32 12.87
CA LEU A 36 -2.82 -1.99 13.82
C LEU A 36 -4.28 -1.88 13.36
N ASP A 37 -4.70 -0.69 12.94
CA ASP A 37 -6.03 -0.47 12.37
C ASP A 37 -6.27 -1.41 11.17
N MET A 38 -5.36 -1.43 10.20
CA MET A 38 -5.46 -2.29 9.00
C MET A 38 -5.56 -3.78 9.32
N VAL A 39 -4.78 -4.29 10.29
CA VAL A 39 -4.81 -5.73 10.63
C VAL A 39 -5.99 -6.12 11.50
N THR A 40 -6.58 -5.17 12.25
CA THR A 40 -7.77 -5.41 13.07
C THR A 40 -9.09 -5.29 12.31
N GLN A 41 -9.09 -4.69 11.12
CA GLN A 41 -10.28 -4.53 10.27
C GLN A 41 -10.72 -5.82 9.53
N LEU A 42 -10.24 -7.00 9.93
CA LEU A 42 -10.52 -8.29 9.27
C LEU A 42 -12.01 -8.71 9.27
N ASP A 43 -12.86 -8.11 10.11
CA ASP A 43 -14.29 -8.45 10.19
C ASP A 43 -15.25 -7.48 9.45
N GLU A 44 -14.80 -6.29 9.03
CA GLU A 44 -15.67 -5.40 8.26
C GLU A 44 -15.51 -5.64 6.76
N LYS A 45 -16.50 -6.36 6.22
CA LYS A 45 -16.74 -6.81 4.83
C LYS A 45 -16.64 -5.79 3.68
N LYS A 46 -15.82 -4.74 3.78
CA LYS A 46 -15.52 -3.85 2.65
C LYS A 46 -14.03 -3.58 2.62
N ARG A 47 -13.31 -4.33 1.77
CA ARG A 47 -11.97 -3.94 1.32
C ARG A 47 -12.07 -2.52 0.80
N HIS A 48 -11.68 -1.54 1.61
CA HIS A 48 -11.71 -0.14 1.22
C HIS A 48 -10.53 0.06 0.28
N VAL A 49 -10.80 -0.06 -1.03
CA VAL A 49 -9.83 0.26 -2.06
C VAL A 49 -9.49 1.73 -1.88
N SER A 50 -8.21 2.06 -1.67
CA SER A 50 -7.79 3.45 -1.48
C SER A 50 -8.20 4.27 -2.71
N ALA A 51 -8.50 5.56 -2.52
CA ALA A 51 -8.95 6.43 -3.62
C ALA A 51 -7.99 6.38 -4.82
N ALA A 52 -6.68 6.38 -4.56
CA ALA A 52 -5.66 6.24 -5.59
C ALA A 52 -5.71 4.89 -6.32
N VAL A 53 -5.91 3.78 -5.60
CA VAL A 53 -6.05 2.46 -6.25
C VAL A 53 -7.36 2.39 -7.04
N LYS A 54 -8.43 3.03 -6.57
CA LYS A 54 -9.70 3.12 -7.29
C LYS A 54 -9.55 3.90 -8.60
N GLU A 55 -8.87 5.04 -8.56
CA GLU A 55 -8.53 5.84 -9.74
C GLU A 55 -7.68 5.05 -10.75
N LEU A 56 -6.64 4.33 -10.27
CA LEU A 56 -5.81 3.48 -11.13
C LEU A 56 -6.59 2.28 -11.70
N SER A 57 -7.49 1.69 -10.92
CA SER A 57 -8.30 0.55 -11.35
C SER A 57 -9.38 0.91 -12.37
N GLY A 58 -9.88 2.16 -12.36
CA GLY A 58 -10.93 2.63 -13.28
C GLY A 58 -10.45 2.82 -14.72
N ILE A 59 -9.16 2.63 -14.98
CA ILE A 59 -8.55 2.72 -16.30
C ILE A 59 -8.81 1.43 -17.11
N ILE A 60 -9.01 0.29 -16.43
CA ILE A 60 -9.27 -0.99 -17.08
C ILE A 60 -10.78 -1.27 -17.01
N PRO A 61 -11.47 -1.41 -18.16
CA PRO A 61 -12.89 -1.76 -18.18
C PRO A 61 -13.13 -3.09 -17.44
N PRO A 62 -14.21 -3.22 -16.66
CA PRO A 62 -14.50 -4.45 -15.91
C PRO A 62 -14.69 -5.69 -16.80
N ASP A 63 -15.05 -5.45 -18.06
CA ASP A 63 -15.35 -6.42 -19.11
C ASP A 63 -14.20 -6.59 -20.11
N ALA A 64 -13.07 -5.91 -19.89
CA ALA A 64 -11.92 -6.04 -20.77
C ALA A 64 -11.33 -7.45 -20.70
N ASP A 65 -11.05 -8.05 -21.86
CA ASP A 65 -10.24 -9.26 -21.92
C ASP A 65 -8.80 -8.92 -21.52
N THR A 66 -8.53 -9.07 -20.23
CA THR A 66 -7.22 -8.77 -19.63
C THR A 66 -6.09 -9.58 -20.26
N THR A 67 -6.38 -10.72 -20.89
CA THR A 67 -5.39 -11.59 -21.53
C THR A 67 -4.78 -10.94 -22.76
N GLU A 68 -5.62 -10.30 -23.58
CA GLU A 68 -5.21 -9.63 -24.81
C GLU A 68 -4.44 -8.33 -24.52
N LEU A 69 -4.93 -7.54 -23.55
CA LEU A 69 -4.24 -6.34 -23.04
C LEU A 69 -2.83 -6.62 -22.50
N ILE A 70 -2.67 -7.71 -21.75
CA ILE A 70 -1.36 -8.12 -21.22
C ILE A 70 -0.43 -8.55 -22.36
N SER A 71 -0.94 -9.26 -23.36
CA SER A 71 -0.18 -9.71 -24.53
C SER A 71 0.31 -8.53 -25.38
N GLU A 72 -0.55 -7.54 -25.65
CA GLU A 72 -0.18 -6.32 -26.36
C GLU A 72 0.87 -5.52 -25.59
N TYR A 73 0.70 -5.37 -24.27
CA TYR A 73 1.67 -4.67 -23.43
C TYR A 73 3.05 -5.36 -23.42
N HIS A 74 3.07 -6.70 -23.35
CA HIS A 74 4.30 -7.47 -23.45
C HIS A 74 4.99 -7.29 -24.80
N SER A 75 4.23 -7.31 -25.89
CA SER A 75 4.75 -7.11 -27.26
C SER A 75 5.34 -5.70 -27.42
N TYR A 76 4.65 -4.68 -26.92
CA TYR A 76 5.14 -3.29 -26.89
C TYR A 76 6.46 -3.16 -26.11
N LEU A 77 6.57 -3.78 -24.93
CA LEU A 77 7.81 -3.73 -24.14
C LEU A 77 8.98 -4.43 -24.84
N GLN A 78 8.71 -5.55 -25.52
CA GLN A 78 9.73 -6.25 -26.29
C GLN A 78 10.24 -5.42 -27.47
N GLU A 79 9.35 -4.67 -28.14
CA GLU A 79 9.73 -3.80 -29.25
C GLU A 79 10.46 -2.54 -28.78
N LYS A 80 10.02 -1.93 -27.68
CA LYS A 80 10.64 -0.73 -27.10
C LYS A 80 12.06 -0.94 -26.59
N HIS A 81 12.34 -2.14 -26.08
CA HIS A 81 13.66 -2.51 -25.54
C HIS A 81 14.50 -3.34 -26.52
N LYS A 82 14.10 -3.36 -27.79
CA LYS A 82 14.87 -3.90 -28.92
C LYS A 82 15.74 -2.81 -29.54
#